data_AF-A0A9E4GGN1-F1
#
_entry.id   AF-A0A9E4GGN1-F1
#
_cell.length_a   1.000
_cell.length_b   1.000
_cell.length_c   1.000
_cell.angle_alpha   90.00
_cell.angle_beta   90.00
_cell.angle_gamma   90.00
#
_symmetry.space_group_name_H-M   'P 1'
#
loop_
_entity.id
_entity.type
_entity.pdbx_description
1 polymer ?
#
loop_
_entity_poly.entity_id
_entity_poly.type
_entity_poly.pdbx_seq_one_letter_code
_entity_poly.pdbx_strand_id
1 'polypeptide(L)'
;MAELILDALDNPRAATAVRCLAAYARIARRSPPVVSPGQLLAPAPAAEREQVRRHLEGHALLSWRQRGPVRQVTLASELGPDWSQVAAKLQRYGHALTGWQPRPELSELTLAVRKGVLLFNHRLFFEVHEVLEAQWIQEVDPERRFLQGLIQIAVAFYHLGNHNLNGALSLLGDGLDKIRPHAPAYLGLALSDFIVGLERCDEELKRLGPQGLGRFQDTHIPSLQHTEA
;
A
#
# COMPACT_ATOMS: atom_id res chain seq x y z
N MET A 1 4.17 6.21 7.89
CA MET A 1 4.67 5.74 6.57
C MET A 1 3.55 5.60 5.54
N ALA A 2 2.34 5.17 5.91
CA ALA A 2 1.18 5.14 5.00
C ALA A 2 0.91 6.50 4.34
N GLU A 3 1.03 7.58 5.13
CA GLU A 3 0.93 8.98 4.67
C GLU A 3 1.72 9.29 3.40
N LEU A 4 2.90 8.68 3.21
CA LEU A 4 3.72 8.90 2.00
C LEU A 4 2.98 8.50 0.73
N ILE A 5 2.40 7.29 0.71
CA ILE A 5 1.71 6.81 -0.49
C ILE A 5 0.36 7.49 -0.63
N LEU A 6 -0.33 7.79 0.49
CA LEU A 6 -1.60 8.50 0.46
C LEU A 6 -1.44 9.91 -0.15
N ASP A 7 -0.47 10.70 0.31
CA ASP A 7 -0.15 12.00 -0.31
C ASP A 7 0.28 11.82 -1.78
N ALA A 8 1.12 10.83 -2.07
CA ALA A 8 1.57 10.56 -3.45
C ALA A 8 0.44 10.16 -4.43
N LEU A 9 -0.66 9.59 -3.96
CA LEU A 9 -1.80 9.26 -4.82
C LEU A 9 -2.56 10.52 -5.27
N ASP A 10 -2.45 11.62 -4.53
CA ASP A 10 -3.15 12.89 -4.82
C ASP A 10 -2.22 14.01 -5.29
N ASN A 11 -0.92 13.90 -5.01
CA ASN A 11 0.06 14.94 -5.22
C ASN A 11 1.22 14.45 -6.11
N PRO A 12 1.31 14.93 -7.38
CA PRO A 12 2.37 14.52 -8.31
C PRO A 12 3.80 14.73 -7.78
N ARG A 13 4.03 15.79 -6.98
CA ARG A 13 5.35 16.06 -6.39
C ARG A 13 5.68 15.01 -5.31
N ALA A 14 4.71 14.67 -4.47
CA ALA A 14 4.87 13.60 -3.49
C ALA A 14 5.07 12.24 -4.18
N ALA A 15 4.38 11.99 -5.30
CA ALA A 15 4.62 10.80 -6.13
C ALA A 15 6.06 10.73 -6.65
N THR A 16 6.62 11.84 -7.13
CA THR A 16 8.03 11.92 -7.53
C THR A 16 8.97 11.66 -6.35
N ALA A 17 8.66 12.19 -5.16
CA ALA A 17 9.44 11.93 -3.94
C ALA A 17 9.44 10.45 -3.56
N VAL A 18 8.28 9.78 -3.60
CA VAL A 18 8.16 8.33 -3.34
C VAL A 18 8.91 7.52 -4.40
N ARG A 19 8.90 7.92 -5.68
CA ARG A 19 9.70 7.26 -6.73
C ARG A 19 11.20 7.36 -6.47
N CYS A 20 11.68 8.50 -5.97
CA CYS A 20 13.07 8.67 -5.53
C CYS A 20 13.41 7.73 -4.37
N LEU A 21 12.55 7.66 -3.34
CA LEU A 21 12.72 6.74 -2.21
C LEU A 21 12.70 5.27 -2.64
N ALA A 22 11.82 4.89 -3.57
CA ALA A 22 11.75 3.54 -4.11
C ALA A 22 13.02 3.16 -4.91
N ALA A 23 13.56 4.10 -5.69
CA ALA A 23 14.82 3.89 -6.40
C ALA A 23 16.02 3.74 -5.45
N TYR A 24 16.07 4.57 -4.40
CA TYR A 24 17.04 4.42 -3.32
C TYR A 24 16.90 3.06 -2.61
N ALA A 25 15.68 2.64 -2.30
CA ALA A 25 15.42 1.35 -1.64
C ALA A 25 15.87 0.16 -2.51
N ARG A 26 15.92 0.29 -3.83
CA ARG A 26 16.39 -0.77 -4.75
C ARG A 26 17.89 -1.02 -4.67
N ILE A 27 18.67 0.01 -4.35
CA ILE A 27 20.13 -0.11 -4.23
C ILE A 27 20.58 -0.51 -2.82
N ALA A 28 19.68 -0.46 -1.83
CA ALA A 28 19.93 -0.93 -0.47
C ALA A 28 19.93 -2.46 -0.41
N ARG A 29 21.11 -3.07 -0.17
CA ARG A 29 21.29 -4.54 -0.17
C ARG A 29 21.38 -5.11 1.24
N ARG A 30 22.52 -4.89 1.91
CA ARG A 30 22.79 -5.40 3.27
C ARG A 30 22.63 -4.33 4.34
N SER A 31 22.78 -3.07 3.95
CA SER A 31 22.60 -1.90 4.79
C SER A 31 22.15 -0.71 3.94
N PRO A 32 21.53 0.31 4.54
CA PRO A 32 21.16 1.55 3.84
C PRO A 32 22.41 2.29 3.33
N PRO A 33 22.54 2.51 2.01
CA PRO A 33 23.72 3.15 1.44
C PRO A 33 23.72 4.65 1.73
N VAL A 34 24.90 5.24 1.97
CA VAL A 34 25.06 6.69 1.98
C VAL A 34 25.24 7.16 0.54
N VAL A 35 24.35 8.05 0.07
CA VAL A 35 24.37 8.59 -1.30
C VAL A 35 24.40 10.11 -1.31
N SER A 36 24.73 10.70 -2.46
CA SER A 36 24.56 12.14 -2.67
C SER A 36 23.08 12.50 -2.95
N PRO A 37 22.64 13.75 -2.68
CA PRO A 37 21.31 14.22 -3.06
C PRO A 37 21.02 14.02 -4.56
N GLY A 38 22.01 14.20 -5.44
CA GLY A 38 21.85 13.97 -6.87
C GLY A 38 21.53 12.51 -7.21
N GLN A 39 22.13 11.55 -6.52
CA GLN A 39 21.81 10.12 -6.68
C GLN A 39 20.42 9.77 -6.16
N LEU A 40 20.03 10.30 -4.99
CA LEU A 40 18.68 10.10 -4.44
C LEU A 40 17.61 10.66 -5.38
N LEU A 41 17.84 11.84 -5.95
CA LEU A 41 16.89 12.59 -6.78
C LEU A 41 16.98 12.23 -8.27
N ALA A 42 17.78 11.23 -8.66
CA ALA A 42 17.98 10.87 -10.05
C ALA A 42 16.66 10.58 -10.82
N PRO A 43 15.65 9.91 -10.22
CA PRO A 43 14.36 9.70 -10.88
C PRO A 43 13.50 10.96 -11.07
N ALA A 44 13.78 12.05 -10.35
CA ALA A 44 13.01 13.28 -10.45
C ALA A 44 13.43 14.11 -11.68
N PRO A 45 12.46 14.69 -12.43
CA PRO A 45 12.75 15.65 -13.50
C PRO A 45 13.63 16.80 -12.99
N ALA A 46 14.59 17.26 -13.81
CA ALA A 46 15.57 18.25 -13.38
C ALA A 46 14.93 19.53 -12.82
N ALA A 47 13.83 19.99 -13.42
CA ALA A 47 13.07 21.17 -12.99
C ALA A 47 12.39 20.99 -11.60
N GLU A 48 12.11 19.76 -11.18
CA GLU A 48 11.41 19.45 -9.93
C GLU A 48 12.35 19.09 -8.78
N ARG A 49 13.62 18.76 -9.06
CA ARG A 49 14.56 18.20 -8.08
C ARG A 49 14.68 19.03 -6.81
N GLU A 50 14.73 20.34 -6.92
CA GLU A 50 14.84 21.22 -5.76
C GLU A 50 13.60 21.18 -4.85
N GLN A 51 12.41 21.09 -5.44
CA GLN A 51 11.16 21.00 -4.69
C GLN A 51 11.00 19.62 -4.06
N VAL A 52 11.33 18.55 -4.79
CA VAL A 52 11.34 17.17 -4.28
C VAL A 52 12.36 17.01 -3.15
N ARG A 53 13.54 17.63 -3.28
CA ARG A 53 14.55 17.67 -2.21
C ARG A 53 13.99 18.29 -0.93
N ARG A 54 13.38 19.47 -1.02
CA ARG A 54 12.80 20.15 0.16
C ARG A 54 11.71 19.33 0.82
N HIS A 55 10.87 18.66 0.03
CA HIS A 55 9.85 17.77 0.54
C HIS A 55 10.46 16.57 1.30
N LEU A 56 11.51 15.95 0.73
CA LEU A 56 12.21 14.82 1.37
C LEU A 56 13.07 15.23 2.58
N GLU A 57 13.52 16.49 2.67
CA GLU A 57 14.31 16.99 3.80
C GLU A 57 13.51 17.10 5.10
N GLY A 58 12.20 17.30 5.00
CA GLY A 58 11.31 17.27 6.17
C GLY A 58 10.91 15.87 6.62
N HIS A 59 11.27 14.82 5.88
CA HIS A 59 10.74 13.47 6.13
C HIS A 59 11.62 12.65 7.07
N ALA A 60 11.03 12.09 8.13
CA ALA A 60 11.71 11.29 9.15
C ALA A 60 12.36 9.98 8.66
N LEU A 61 12.20 9.63 7.38
CA LEU A 61 12.84 8.43 6.81
C LEU A 61 14.30 8.67 6.44
N LEU A 62 14.72 9.92 6.29
CA LEU A 62 16.04 10.27 5.76
C LEU A 62 16.86 11.02 6.80
N SER A 63 18.12 10.62 6.94
CA SER A 63 19.13 11.39 7.65
C SER A 63 19.98 12.17 6.65
N TRP A 64 19.99 13.49 6.80
CA TRP A 64 20.78 14.39 5.97
C TRP A 64 22.00 14.84 6.75
N ARG A 65 23.19 14.66 6.18
CA ARG A 65 24.46 15.06 6.81
C ARG A 65 25.23 15.99 5.88
N GLN A 66 25.84 17.02 6.46
CA GLN A 66 26.75 17.91 5.75
C GLN A 66 28.16 17.72 6.30
N ARG A 67 29.11 17.41 5.42
CA ARG A 67 30.54 17.28 5.76
C ARG A 67 31.33 18.12 4.77
N GLY A 68 31.61 19.37 5.15
CA GLY A 68 32.22 20.35 4.24
C GLY A 68 31.28 20.71 3.07
N PRO A 69 31.76 20.69 1.80
CA PRO A 69 30.93 21.01 0.63
C PRO A 69 29.99 19.85 0.22
N VAL A 70 30.19 18.65 0.79
CA VAL A 70 29.45 17.45 0.39
C VAL A 70 28.25 17.26 1.31
N ARG A 71 27.06 17.18 0.71
CA ARG A 71 25.84 16.74 1.37
C ARG A 71 25.63 15.25 1.09
N GLN A 72 25.27 14.51 2.13
CA GLN A 72 25.02 13.07 2.09
C GLN A 72 23.64 12.78 2.65
N VAL A 73 23.02 11.72 2.14
CA VAL A 73 21.71 11.23 2.56
C VAL A 73 21.72 9.71 2.70
N THR A 74 21.08 9.21 3.74
CA THR A 74 20.85 7.78 4.00
C THR A 74 19.52 7.62 4.76
N LEU A 75 19.11 6.40 5.07
CA LEU A 75 17.96 6.16 5.94
C LEU A 75 18.26 6.60 7.37
N ALA A 76 17.24 7.14 8.03
CA ALA A 76 17.29 7.51 9.44
C ALA A 76 17.68 6.30 10.30
N SER A 77 18.64 6.48 11.21
CA SER A 77 19.15 5.42 12.10
C SER A 77 18.08 4.88 13.05
N GLU A 78 17.08 5.70 13.33
CA GLU A 78 15.90 5.44 14.15
C GLU A 78 15.04 4.31 13.58
N LEU A 79 15.18 3.99 12.29
CA LEU A 79 14.51 2.85 11.64
C LEU A 79 15.09 1.49 12.06
N GLY A 80 16.24 1.47 12.74
CA GLY A 80 16.79 0.27 13.36
C GLY A 80 16.98 -0.92 12.39
N PRO A 81 16.81 -2.17 12.86
CA PRO A 81 16.97 -3.37 12.03
C PRO A 81 15.86 -3.54 10.97
N ASP A 82 14.75 -2.81 11.10
CA ASP A 82 13.56 -2.95 10.24
C ASP A 82 13.69 -2.24 8.88
N TRP A 83 14.85 -1.64 8.59
CA TRP A 83 15.09 -0.91 7.35
C TRP A 83 14.79 -1.75 6.09
N SER A 84 14.97 -3.08 6.14
CA SER A 84 14.69 -3.99 5.02
C SER A 84 13.19 -4.07 4.71
N GLN A 85 12.35 -4.09 5.75
CA GLN A 85 10.90 -4.03 5.62
C GLN A 85 10.47 -2.66 5.06
N VAL A 86 11.09 -1.58 5.54
CA VAL A 86 10.87 -0.22 5.00
C VAL A 86 11.26 -0.15 3.53
N ALA A 87 12.42 -0.69 3.14
CA ALA A 87 12.88 -0.72 1.75
C ALA A 87 11.91 -1.51 0.86
N ALA A 88 11.47 -2.70 1.31
CA ALA A 88 10.48 -3.50 0.58
C ALA A 88 9.16 -2.73 0.40
N LYS A 89 8.69 -2.04 1.44
CA LYS A 89 7.46 -1.23 1.39
C LYS A 89 7.60 -0.02 0.46
N LEU A 90 8.72 0.70 0.49
CA LEU A 90 9.02 1.79 -0.44
C LEU A 90 9.07 1.31 -1.90
N GLN A 91 9.62 0.12 -2.15
CA GLN A 91 9.60 -0.47 -3.49
C GLN A 91 8.17 -0.78 -3.96
N ARG A 92 7.30 -1.34 -3.09
CA ARG A 92 5.87 -1.55 -3.39
C ARG A 92 5.16 -0.24 -3.69
N TYR A 93 5.41 0.82 -2.91
CA TYR A 93 4.88 2.16 -3.18
C TYR A 93 5.29 2.69 -4.56
N GLY A 94 6.58 2.60 -4.91
CA GLY A 94 7.05 3.02 -6.23
C GLY A 94 6.42 2.21 -7.37
N HIS A 95 6.19 0.91 -7.16
CA HIS A 95 5.53 0.06 -8.14
C HIS A 95 4.05 0.45 -8.34
N ALA A 96 3.31 0.68 -7.25
CA ALA A 96 1.93 1.16 -7.29
C ALA A 96 1.79 2.48 -8.09
N LEU A 97 2.73 3.41 -7.89
CA LEU A 97 2.74 4.70 -8.60
C LEU A 97 3.14 4.63 -10.07
N THR A 98 3.53 3.46 -10.59
CA THR A 98 3.86 3.30 -12.02
C THR A 98 2.59 3.26 -12.88
N GLY A 99 1.52 2.65 -12.37
CA GLY A 99 0.23 2.53 -13.08
C GLY A 99 -0.84 3.52 -12.60
N TRP A 100 -0.57 4.29 -11.55
CA TRP A 100 -1.56 5.22 -11.00
C TRP A 100 -1.69 6.51 -11.82
N GLN A 101 -2.93 6.86 -12.13
CA GLN A 101 -3.29 8.14 -12.71
C GLN A 101 -4.45 8.73 -11.90
N PRO A 102 -4.30 9.94 -11.35
CA PRO A 102 -5.40 10.65 -10.70
C PRO A 102 -6.56 10.88 -11.68
N ARG A 103 -7.78 10.73 -11.18
CA ARG A 103 -9.02 10.92 -11.94
C ARG A 103 -9.92 11.88 -11.17
N PRO A 104 -9.63 13.20 -11.21
CA PRO A 104 -10.32 14.20 -10.40
C PRO A 104 -11.81 14.37 -10.77
N GLU A 105 -12.24 13.82 -11.90
CA GLU A 105 -13.63 13.82 -12.33
C GLU A 105 -14.51 12.77 -11.63
N LEU A 106 -13.92 11.82 -10.91
CA LEU A 106 -14.65 10.78 -10.19
C LEU A 106 -15.10 11.29 -8.81
N SER A 107 -16.18 10.71 -8.28
CA SER A 107 -16.60 10.99 -6.91
C SER A 107 -15.53 10.55 -5.89
N GLU A 108 -15.52 11.18 -4.71
CA GLU A 108 -14.58 10.84 -3.63
C GLU A 108 -14.62 9.36 -3.28
N LEU A 109 -15.83 8.79 -3.14
CA LEU A 109 -16.05 7.37 -2.91
C LEU A 109 -15.40 6.50 -4.01
N THR A 110 -15.67 6.80 -5.28
CA THR A 110 -15.13 6.03 -6.41
C THR A 110 -13.61 6.14 -6.46
N LEU A 111 -13.07 7.33 -6.20
CA LEU A 111 -11.64 7.56 -6.16
C LEU A 111 -10.96 6.79 -5.02
N ALA A 112 -11.55 6.79 -3.83
CA ALA A 112 -11.05 6.03 -2.68
C ALA A 112 -11.08 4.52 -2.95
N VAL A 113 -12.17 4.00 -3.53
CA VAL A 113 -12.26 2.60 -3.95
C VAL A 113 -11.16 2.26 -4.96
N ARG A 114 -10.92 3.10 -5.97
CA ARG A 114 -9.81 2.91 -6.94
C ARG A 114 -8.43 2.89 -6.27
N LYS A 115 -8.19 3.80 -5.32
CA LYS A 115 -6.95 3.81 -4.52
C LYS A 115 -6.83 2.51 -3.70
N GLY A 116 -7.92 2.08 -3.06
CA GLY A 116 -7.99 0.83 -2.30
C GLY A 116 -7.64 -0.39 -3.17
N VAL A 117 -8.22 -0.49 -4.37
CA VAL A 117 -7.90 -1.57 -5.33
C VAL A 117 -6.42 -1.58 -5.70
N LEU A 118 -5.87 -0.41 -6.07
CA LEU A 118 -4.45 -0.28 -6.40
C LEU A 118 -3.58 -0.79 -5.23
N LEU A 119 -3.82 -0.28 -4.03
CA LEU A 119 -3.03 -0.61 -2.84
C LEU A 119 -3.18 -2.10 -2.48
N PHE A 120 -4.38 -2.65 -2.56
CA PHE A 120 -4.64 -4.07 -2.29
C PHE A 120 -3.86 -4.98 -3.24
N ASN A 121 -3.89 -4.67 -4.54
CA ASN A 121 -3.19 -5.43 -5.56
C ASN A 121 -1.66 -5.35 -5.41
N HIS A 122 -1.14 -4.34 -4.72
CA HIS A 122 0.28 -4.22 -4.34
C HIS A 122 0.60 -4.72 -2.93
N ARG A 123 -0.33 -5.42 -2.27
CA ARG A 123 -0.17 -5.99 -0.91
C ARG A 123 0.13 -4.91 0.14
N LEU A 124 -0.42 -3.72 -0.05
CA LEU A 124 -0.33 -2.57 0.85
C LEU A 124 -1.58 -2.51 1.73
N PHE A 125 -1.85 -3.61 2.43
CA PHE A 125 -3.14 -3.84 3.08
C PHE A 125 -3.45 -2.85 4.20
N PHE A 126 -2.43 -2.40 4.93
CA PHE A 126 -2.60 -1.35 5.93
C PHE A 126 -3.03 -0.02 5.27
N GLU A 127 -2.41 0.33 4.15
CA GLU A 127 -2.77 1.55 3.39
C GLU A 127 -4.18 1.48 2.79
N VAL A 128 -4.68 0.27 2.46
CA VAL A 128 -6.08 0.08 2.04
C VAL A 128 -7.04 0.47 3.16
N HIS A 129 -6.76 0.07 4.40
CA HIS A 129 -7.57 0.47 5.55
C HIS A 129 -7.59 1.99 5.69
N GLU A 130 -6.41 2.63 5.71
CA GLU A 130 -6.30 4.07 5.87
C GLU A 130 -7.07 4.85 4.78
N VAL A 131 -6.95 4.44 3.51
CA VAL A 131 -7.62 5.18 2.41
C VAL A 131 -9.14 5.01 2.41
N LEU A 132 -9.63 3.84 2.81
CA LEU A 132 -11.07 3.53 2.79
C LEU A 132 -11.77 3.99 4.07
N GLU A 133 -11.09 4.01 5.22
CA GLU A 133 -11.67 4.42 6.50
C GLU A 133 -12.20 5.85 6.46
N ALA A 134 -11.45 6.76 5.82
CA ALA A 134 -11.86 8.16 5.67
C ALA A 134 -13.21 8.32 4.95
N GLN A 135 -13.50 7.46 3.96
CA GLN A 135 -14.80 7.44 3.29
C GLN A 135 -15.84 6.63 4.08
N TRP A 136 -15.46 5.48 4.62
CA TRP A 136 -16.36 4.61 5.39
C TRP A 136 -17.08 5.34 6.53
N ILE A 137 -16.39 6.25 7.23
CA ILE A 137 -16.97 7.06 8.32
C ILE A 137 -18.09 7.99 7.82
N GLN A 138 -18.01 8.44 6.57
CA GLN A 138 -18.93 9.41 5.97
C GLN A 138 -20.11 8.76 5.26
N GLU A 139 -19.95 7.52 4.78
CA GLU A 139 -20.98 6.81 4.05
C GLU A 139 -22.11 6.28 4.94
N VAL A 140 -23.26 5.98 4.31
CA VAL A 140 -24.38 5.26 4.91
C VAL A 140 -24.55 3.88 4.24
N ASP A 141 -25.40 3.02 4.78
CA ASP A 141 -25.72 1.77 4.11
C ASP A 141 -26.47 2.06 2.79
N PRO A 142 -26.18 1.33 1.70
CA PRO A 142 -25.35 0.11 1.63
C PRO A 142 -23.82 0.29 1.50
N GLU A 143 -23.32 1.45 1.09
CA GLU A 143 -21.91 1.72 0.80
C GLU A 143 -21.01 1.51 2.03
N ARG A 144 -21.46 2.00 3.19
CA ARG A 144 -20.72 1.87 4.45
C ARG A 144 -20.43 0.41 4.80
N ARG A 145 -21.45 -0.46 4.72
CA ARG A 145 -21.27 -1.89 4.98
C ARG A 145 -20.31 -2.55 3.99
N PHE A 146 -20.39 -2.19 2.72
CA PHE A 146 -19.50 -2.71 1.68
C PHE A 146 -18.04 -2.28 1.92
N LEU A 147 -17.79 -0.99 2.17
CA LEU A 147 -16.46 -0.47 2.50
C LEU A 147 -15.88 -1.13 3.75
N GLN A 148 -16.70 -1.34 4.78
CA GLN A 148 -16.29 -2.08 5.97
C GLN A 148 -15.82 -3.49 5.62
N GLY A 149 -16.50 -4.17 4.68
CA GLY A 149 -16.08 -5.48 4.19
C GLY A 149 -14.70 -5.46 3.55
N LEU A 150 -14.45 -4.51 2.63
CA LEU A 150 -13.14 -4.35 1.99
C LEU A 150 -12.02 -4.01 2.98
N ILE A 151 -12.30 -3.14 3.95
CA ILE A 151 -11.38 -2.80 5.04
C ILE A 151 -11.03 -4.05 5.84
N GLN A 152 -12.03 -4.83 6.28
CA GLN A 152 -11.81 -6.05 7.05
C GLN A 152 -10.98 -7.08 6.27
N ILE A 153 -11.26 -7.28 4.98
CA ILE A 153 -10.48 -8.18 4.12
C ILE A 153 -9.02 -7.72 4.02
N ALA A 154 -8.76 -6.42 3.83
CA ALA A 154 -7.40 -5.92 3.82
C ALA A 154 -6.71 -6.14 5.17
N VAL A 155 -7.35 -5.76 6.27
CA VAL A 155 -6.80 -5.95 7.63
C VAL A 155 -6.58 -7.43 7.95
N ALA A 156 -7.40 -8.34 7.43
CA ALA A 156 -7.18 -9.78 7.55
C ALA A 156 -5.81 -10.21 7.00
N PHE A 157 -5.45 -9.75 5.80
CA PHE A 157 -4.13 -10.05 5.22
C PHE A 157 -2.99 -9.28 5.89
N TYR A 158 -3.26 -8.11 6.47
CA TYR A 158 -2.29 -7.45 7.35
C TYR A 158 -2.00 -8.26 8.61
N HIS A 159 -3.04 -8.78 9.28
CA HIS A 159 -2.91 -9.68 10.43
C HIS A 159 -2.14 -10.96 10.08
N LEU A 160 -2.40 -11.51 8.90
CA LEU A 160 -1.70 -12.68 8.38
C LEU A 160 -0.17 -12.45 8.30
N GLY A 161 0.24 -11.30 7.76
CA GLY A 161 1.65 -10.88 7.70
C GLY A 161 2.31 -10.70 9.08
N ASN A 162 1.52 -10.43 10.11
CA ASN A 162 1.96 -10.32 11.51
C ASN A 162 1.82 -11.64 12.29
N HIS A 163 1.68 -12.77 11.59
CA HIS A 163 1.50 -14.11 12.17
C HIS A 163 0.27 -14.24 13.10
N ASN A 164 -0.76 -13.41 12.91
CA ASN A 164 -2.02 -13.48 13.64
C ASN A 164 -3.10 -14.18 12.81
N LEU A 165 -3.06 -15.51 12.75
CA LEU A 165 -4.00 -16.33 11.97
C LEU A 165 -5.45 -16.18 12.44
N ASN A 166 -5.70 -16.15 13.76
CA ASN A 166 -7.06 -16.07 14.29
C ASN A 166 -7.73 -14.75 13.91
N GLY A 167 -7.00 -13.63 14.04
CA GLY A 167 -7.49 -12.33 13.60
C GLY A 167 -7.71 -12.28 12.09
N ALA A 168 -6.81 -12.89 11.30
CA ALA A 168 -6.95 -12.98 9.86
C ALA A 168 -8.23 -13.74 9.45
N LEU A 169 -8.47 -14.93 9.99
CA LEU A 169 -9.65 -15.74 9.66
C LEU A 169 -10.96 -15.05 10.07
N SER A 170 -11.00 -14.45 11.25
CA SER A 170 -12.18 -13.73 11.74
C SER A 170 -12.55 -12.57 10.81
N LEU A 171 -11.59 -11.71 10.47
CA LEU A 171 -11.83 -10.54 9.62
C LEU A 171 -12.11 -10.92 8.17
N LEU A 172 -11.47 -11.98 7.66
CA LEU A 172 -11.71 -12.47 6.30
C LEU A 172 -13.15 -12.97 6.15
N GLY A 173 -13.64 -13.78 7.10
CA GLY A 173 -15.03 -14.24 7.13
C GLY A 173 -16.03 -13.08 7.25
N ASP A 174 -15.83 -12.20 8.22
CA ASP A 174 -16.69 -11.03 8.43
C ASP A 174 -16.76 -10.11 7.21
N GLY A 175 -15.62 -9.92 6.53
CA GLY A 175 -15.53 -9.10 5.35
C GLY A 175 -16.17 -9.74 4.12
N LEU A 176 -15.98 -11.05 3.93
CA LEU A 176 -16.66 -11.85 2.90
C LEU A 176 -18.18 -11.72 3.00
N ASP A 177 -18.74 -11.88 4.21
CA ASP A 177 -20.18 -11.77 4.45
C ASP A 177 -20.74 -10.38 4.13
N LYS A 178 -19.91 -9.33 4.22
CA LYS A 178 -20.30 -7.95 3.89
C LYS A 178 -20.23 -7.65 2.40
N ILE A 179 -19.29 -8.23 1.65
CA ILE A 179 -19.17 -7.98 0.20
C ILE A 179 -20.04 -8.92 -0.65
N ARG A 180 -20.35 -10.13 -0.16
CA ARG A 180 -21.10 -11.15 -0.91
C ARG A 180 -22.47 -10.68 -1.43
N PRO A 181 -23.29 -9.91 -0.69
CA PRO A 181 -24.57 -9.41 -1.19
C PRO A 181 -24.47 -8.50 -2.42
N HIS A 182 -23.28 -7.98 -2.71
CA HIS A 182 -23.02 -7.04 -3.79
C HIS A 182 -22.48 -7.70 -5.07
N ALA A 183 -22.33 -9.03 -5.10
CA ALA A 183 -21.95 -9.75 -6.31
C ALA A 183 -23.05 -9.64 -7.40
N PRO A 184 -22.69 -9.63 -8.70
CA PRO A 184 -21.35 -9.88 -9.24
C PRO A 184 -20.46 -8.63 -9.29
N ALA A 185 -21.01 -7.43 -9.10
CA ALA A 185 -20.26 -6.18 -9.20
C ALA A 185 -20.86 -5.04 -8.37
N TYR A 186 -20.00 -4.20 -7.81
CA TYR A 186 -20.40 -3.04 -7.01
C TYR A 186 -19.31 -1.98 -6.96
N LEU A 187 -19.69 -0.69 -6.97
CA LEU A 187 -18.77 0.46 -7.03
C LEU A 187 -17.68 0.32 -8.11
N GLY A 188 -18.03 -0.27 -9.27
CA GLY A 188 -17.11 -0.49 -10.38
C GLY A 188 -16.08 -1.60 -10.14
N LEU A 189 -16.32 -2.50 -9.19
CA LEU A 189 -15.50 -3.67 -8.91
C LEU A 189 -16.19 -4.95 -9.36
N ALA A 190 -15.46 -5.84 -10.03
CA ALA A 190 -15.91 -7.20 -10.30
C ALA A 190 -15.61 -8.07 -9.08
N LEU A 191 -16.65 -8.67 -8.49
CA LEU A 191 -16.57 -9.32 -7.18
C LEU A 191 -16.61 -10.85 -7.25
N SER A 192 -17.17 -11.45 -8.31
CA SER A 192 -17.37 -12.90 -8.38
C SER A 192 -16.07 -13.70 -8.19
N ASP A 193 -15.06 -13.46 -9.03
CA ASP A 193 -13.77 -14.18 -8.94
C ASP A 193 -12.98 -13.78 -7.69
N PHE A 194 -13.14 -12.54 -7.24
CA PHE A 194 -12.50 -12.06 -6.02
C PHE A 194 -13.02 -12.82 -4.79
N ILE A 195 -14.34 -12.94 -4.65
CA ILE A 195 -14.98 -13.69 -3.56
C ILE A 195 -14.53 -15.15 -3.59
N VAL A 196 -14.56 -15.81 -4.75
CA VAL A 196 -14.10 -17.20 -4.88
C VAL A 196 -12.63 -17.34 -4.48
N GLY A 197 -11.77 -16.39 -4.87
CA GLY A 197 -10.36 -16.38 -4.46
C GLY A 197 -10.16 -16.21 -2.95
N LEU A 198 -10.97 -15.37 -2.31
CA LEU A 198 -10.95 -15.16 -0.86
C LEU A 198 -11.44 -16.39 -0.09
N GLU A 199 -12.48 -17.07 -0.58
CA GLU A 199 -12.96 -18.33 -0.01
C GLU A 199 -11.88 -19.42 -0.07
N ARG A 200 -11.15 -19.53 -1.18
CA ARG A 200 -10.00 -20.43 -1.29
C ARG A 200 -8.88 -20.07 -0.31
N CYS A 201 -8.64 -18.77 -0.08
CA CYS A 201 -7.68 -18.32 0.92
C CYS A 201 -8.11 -18.76 2.33
N ASP A 202 -9.37 -18.55 2.68
CA ASP A 202 -9.94 -18.93 3.99
C ASP A 202 -9.82 -20.45 4.23
N GLU A 203 -10.20 -21.26 3.24
CA GLU A 203 -10.06 -22.73 3.30
C GLU A 203 -8.60 -23.16 3.49
N GLU A 204 -7.67 -22.58 2.71
CA GLU A 204 -6.25 -22.93 2.79
C GLU A 204 -5.63 -22.50 4.13
N LEU A 205 -5.99 -21.33 4.64
CA LEU A 205 -5.54 -20.85 5.95
C LEU A 205 -6.03 -21.75 7.09
N LYS A 206 -7.30 -22.19 7.03
CA LYS A 206 -7.86 -23.16 7.97
C LYS A 206 -7.14 -24.51 7.89
N ARG A 207 -6.85 -25.00 6.67
CA ARG A 207 -6.14 -26.26 6.44
C ARG A 207 -4.70 -26.23 6.95
N LEU A 208 -3.99 -25.13 6.71
CA LEU A 208 -2.60 -24.96 7.15
C LEU A 208 -2.49 -24.85 8.67
N GLY A 209 -3.44 -24.15 9.30
CA GLY A 209 -3.41 -23.85 10.72
C GLY A 209 -2.17 -23.03 11.14
N PRO A 210 -1.99 -22.79 12.45
CA PRO A 210 -0.90 -21.94 12.94
C PRO A 210 0.49 -22.45 12.57
N GLN A 211 0.69 -23.77 12.58
CA GLN A 211 1.98 -24.40 12.30
C GLN A 211 2.33 -24.39 10.81
N GLY A 212 1.33 -24.32 9.92
CA GLY A 212 1.52 -24.33 8.47
C GLY A 212 1.63 -22.94 7.84
N LEU A 213 1.50 -21.86 8.63
CA LEU A 213 1.30 -20.51 8.11
C LEU A 213 2.42 -20.03 7.17
N GLY A 214 3.67 -20.39 7.46
CA GLY A 214 4.82 -20.05 6.60
C GLY A 214 4.78 -20.67 5.20
N ARG A 215 3.84 -21.58 4.92
CA ARG A 215 3.61 -22.15 3.58
C ARG A 215 2.55 -21.39 2.78
N PHE A 216 1.78 -20.50 3.41
CA PHE A 216 0.84 -19.65 2.69
C PHE A 216 1.63 -18.63 1.86
N GLN A 217 1.35 -18.58 0.56
CA GLN A 217 2.03 -17.67 -0.36
C GLN A 217 1.14 -16.48 -0.70
N ASP A 218 1.73 -15.28 -0.76
CA ASP A 218 1.04 -14.05 -1.16
C ASP A 218 0.39 -14.15 -2.57
N THR A 219 0.84 -15.09 -3.40
CA THR A 219 0.26 -15.39 -4.72
C THR A 219 -1.13 -16.00 -4.65
N HIS A 220 -1.53 -16.57 -3.50
CA HIS A 220 -2.88 -17.08 -3.28
C HIS A 220 -3.92 -15.97 -3.11
N ILE A 221 -3.50 -14.80 -2.60
CA ILE A 221 -4.41 -13.68 -2.36
C ILE A 221 -4.91 -13.17 -3.72
N PRO A 222 -6.22 -13.14 -3.99
CA PRO A 222 -6.74 -12.70 -5.29
C PRO A 222 -6.42 -11.22 -5.53
N SER A 223 -6.58 -10.78 -6.78
CA SER A 223 -6.55 -9.37 -7.14
C SER A 223 -7.96 -8.84 -7.33
N LEU A 224 -8.21 -7.60 -6.91
CA LEU A 224 -9.43 -6.88 -7.23
C LEU A 224 -9.36 -6.37 -8.66
N GLN A 225 -10.41 -6.61 -9.43
CA GLN A 225 -10.54 -6.15 -10.81
C GLN A 225 -11.63 -5.08 -10.88
N HIS A 226 -11.41 -4.07 -11.73
CA HIS A 226 -12.47 -3.16 -12.10
C HIS A 226 -13.41 -3.86 -13.08
N THR A 227 -14.71 -3.53 -13.02
CA THR A 227 -15.61 -3.88 -14.12
C THR A 227 -15.09 -3.21 -15.39
N GLU A 228 -15.00 -3.95 -16.51
CA GLU A 228 -14.73 -3.34 -17.81
C GLU A 228 -15.77 -2.24 -18.05
N ALA A 229 -15.30 -1.05 -18.44
CA ALA A 229 -16.14 0.08 -18.79
C ALA A 229 -16.71 -0.08 -20.20
#